data_AF-A0A9W8ZJ51-F1
#
_entry.id   AF-A0A9W8ZJ51-F1
#
_cell.length_a   1.000
_cell.length_b   1.000
_cell.length_c   1.000
_cell.angle_alpha   90.00
_cell.angle_beta   90.00
_cell.angle_gamma   90.00
#
_symmetry.space_group_name_H-M   'P 1'
#
loop_
_entity.id
_entity.type
_entity.pdbx_description
1 polymer ?
#
loop_
_entity_poly.entity_id
_entity_poly.type
_entity_poly.pdbx_seq_one_letter_code
_entity_poly.pdbx_strand_id
1 'polypeptide(L)'
;MSSLVDRLPTIPEETLPHTEKPRSRLRHLVPAFSNNPPFKTWLRVSWLDIATQLTCLLIAEVIYLFATPLMPRYFPYFDGVWTTEWGLAHGKPLLAEYITTLVSAIISFAVPFVVMGAIGLWCIRDFWETNAATMGLGYALATATLFQSFIKWFIGGLRPHFLTVCAPLGPVPASVLGAQGHQV
;
A
#
# COMPACT_ATOMS: atom_id res chain seq x y z
N MET A 1 -51.75 -21.67 24.27
CA MET A 1 -50.56 -21.54 23.39
C MET A 1 -49.27 -21.98 24.08
N SER A 2 -49.38 -22.90 25.04
CA SER A 2 -48.34 -23.88 25.34
C SER A 2 -48.41 -25.00 24.30
N SER A 3 -47.31 -25.70 24.05
CA SER A 3 -47.24 -27.05 23.44
C SER A 3 -47.04 -27.22 21.93
N LEU A 4 -46.05 -26.57 21.28
CA LEU A 4 -45.58 -27.07 19.96
C LEU A 4 -44.11 -26.77 19.57
N VAL A 5 -43.25 -26.39 20.52
CA VAL A 5 -41.80 -26.16 20.28
C VAL A 5 -40.91 -27.21 20.98
N ASP A 6 -41.50 -28.23 21.62
CA ASP A 6 -40.79 -29.20 22.47
C ASP A 6 -40.69 -30.62 21.88
N ARG A 7 -40.80 -30.74 20.55
CA ARG A 7 -40.85 -32.04 19.84
C ARG A 7 -39.93 -32.04 18.62
N LEU A 8 -38.66 -31.67 18.78
CA LEU A 8 -37.63 -32.09 17.83
C LEU A 8 -36.83 -33.24 18.44
N PRO A 9 -36.90 -34.46 17.89
CA PRO A 9 -36.15 -35.59 18.41
C PRO A 9 -34.66 -35.31 18.25
N THR A 10 -33.92 -35.36 19.35
CA THR A 10 -32.47 -35.44 19.37
C THR A 10 -32.06 -36.70 18.62
N ILE A 11 -31.57 -36.54 17.38
CA ILE A 11 -30.94 -37.62 16.63
C ILE A 11 -29.75 -38.09 17.47
N PRO A 12 -29.66 -39.38 17.84
CA PRO A 12 -28.48 -39.90 18.50
C PRO A 12 -27.29 -39.68 17.58
N GLU A 13 -26.29 -38.97 18.09
CA GLU A 13 -24.99 -38.81 17.45
C GLU A 13 -24.35 -40.20 17.34
N GLU A 14 -24.61 -40.86 16.20
CA GLU A 14 -24.04 -42.14 15.86
C GLU A 14 -22.52 -41.96 15.83
N THR A 15 -21.85 -42.52 16.84
CA THR A 15 -20.40 -42.56 16.95
C THR A 15 -19.82 -43.33 15.77
N LEU A 16 -19.55 -42.60 14.69
CA LEU A 16 -18.94 -43.12 13.48
C LEU A 16 -17.51 -43.56 13.85
N PRO A 17 -17.14 -44.84 13.63
CA PRO A 17 -15.82 -45.32 13.99
C PRO A 17 -14.78 -44.57 13.16
N HIS A 18 -14.05 -43.66 13.82
CA HIS A 18 -12.87 -43.02 13.26
C HIS A 18 -11.85 -44.11 12.94
N THR A 19 -11.92 -44.61 11.71
CA THR A 19 -10.90 -45.45 11.12
C THR A 19 -9.68 -44.57 10.93
N GLU A 20 -8.85 -44.47 11.97
CA GLU A 20 -7.59 -43.75 11.93
C GLU A 20 -6.65 -44.49 10.97
N LYS A 21 -6.66 -44.08 9.69
CA LYS A 21 -5.66 -44.54 8.72
C LYS A 21 -4.28 -44.17 9.26
N PRO A 22 -3.31 -45.09 9.28
CA PRO A 22 -1.98 -44.82 9.83
C PRO A 22 -1.39 -43.59 9.12
N ARG A 23 -1.19 -42.52 9.89
CA ARG A 23 -0.60 -41.26 9.42
C ARG A 23 0.85 -41.53 9.00
N SER A 24 1.06 -41.71 7.70
CA SER A 24 2.41 -41.91 7.18
C SER A 24 3.25 -40.66 7.40
N ARG A 25 4.33 -40.80 8.18
CA ARG A 25 5.27 -39.72 8.52
C ARG A 25 5.88 -39.04 7.28
N LEU A 26 5.86 -39.71 6.13
CA LEU A 26 6.33 -39.16 4.84
C LEU A 26 5.47 -38.00 4.29
N ARG A 27 4.19 -37.85 4.67
CA ARG A 27 3.38 -36.70 4.19
C ARG A 27 3.87 -35.36 4.72
N HIS A 28 4.62 -35.35 5.82
CA HIS A 28 5.15 -34.13 6.41
C HIS A 28 6.27 -33.49 5.57
N LEU A 29 6.93 -34.27 4.69
CA LEU A 29 8.04 -33.80 3.85
C LEU A 29 7.59 -33.32 2.47
N VAL A 30 6.36 -33.62 2.05
CA VAL A 30 5.83 -33.15 0.76
C VAL A 30 4.99 -31.89 1.01
N PRO A 31 5.43 -30.71 0.52
CA PRO A 31 4.64 -29.49 0.58
C PRO A 31 3.45 -29.64 -0.37
N ALA A 32 2.33 -30.10 0.19
CA ALA A 32 1.09 -30.33 -0.55
C ALA A 32 -0.07 -29.80 0.27
N PHE A 33 -0.87 -28.93 -0.36
CA PHE A 33 -2.13 -28.44 0.18
C PHE A 33 -3.13 -29.58 0.25
N SER A 34 -3.82 -29.70 1.39
CA SER A 34 -4.81 -30.77 1.58
C SER A 34 -6.12 -30.52 0.81
N ASN A 35 -6.45 -29.27 0.53
CA ASN A 35 -7.70 -28.83 -0.08
C ASN A 35 -7.45 -27.86 -1.25
N ASN A 36 -6.87 -28.34 -2.36
CA ASN A 36 -6.63 -27.51 -3.54
C ASN A 36 -7.84 -27.53 -4.50
N PRO A 37 -8.68 -26.46 -4.55
CA PRO A 37 -9.68 -26.36 -5.60
C PRO A 37 -9.01 -26.18 -6.97
N PRO A 38 -9.68 -26.57 -8.06
CA PRO A 38 -9.17 -26.29 -9.39
C PRO A 38 -9.00 -24.77 -9.58
N PHE A 39 -7.86 -24.37 -10.16
CA PHE A 39 -7.46 -22.96 -10.31
C PHE A 39 -8.54 -22.07 -10.95
N LYS A 40 -9.30 -22.61 -11.92
CA LYS A 40 -10.41 -21.89 -12.57
C LYS A 40 -11.53 -21.51 -11.60
N THR A 41 -11.84 -22.36 -10.62
CA THR A 41 -12.87 -22.08 -9.61
C THR A 41 -12.38 -21.01 -8.65
N TRP A 42 -11.13 -21.12 -8.20
CA TRP A 42 -10.50 -20.08 -7.37
C TRP A 42 -10.49 -18.71 -8.07
N LEU A 43 -10.02 -18.67 -9.32
CA LEU A 43 -9.95 -17.41 -10.08
C LEU A 43 -11.33 -16.81 -10.27
N ARG A 44 -12.35 -17.62 -10.57
CA ARG A 44 -13.73 -17.12 -10.73
C ARG A 44 -14.30 -16.52 -9.44
N VAL A 45 -13.95 -17.09 -8.28
CA VAL A 45 -14.41 -16.59 -6.97
C VAL A 45 -13.66 -15.31 -6.57
N SER A 46 -12.35 -15.26 -6.77
CA SER A 46 -11.50 -14.15 -6.31
C SER A 46 -11.25 -13.05 -7.35
N TRP A 47 -11.78 -13.16 -8.56
CA TRP A 47 -11.52 -12.21 -9.64
C TRP A 47 -11.90 -10.77 -9.29
N LEU A 48 -13.06 -10.57 -8.63
CA LEU A 48 -13.52 -9.23 -8.25
C LEU A 48 -12.55 -8.55 -7.27
N ASP A 49 -12.04 -9.29 -6.29
CA ASP A 49 -11.06 -8.75 -5.32
C ASP A 49 -9.73 -8.40 -5.99
N ILE A 50 -9.26 -9.23 -6.92
CA ILE A 50 -8.02 -8.94 -7.67
C ILE A 50 -8.23 -7.70 -8.55
N ALA A 51 -9.37 -7.60 -9.22
CA ALA A 51 -9.69 -6.49 -10.10
C ALA A 51 -9.80 -5.16 -9.33
N THR A 52 -10.42 -5.14 -8.16
CA THR A 52 -10.53 -3.92 -7.33
C THR A 52 -9.17 -3.48 -6.81
N GLN A 53 -8.33 -4.40 -6.33
CA GLN A 53 -6.97 -4.10 -5.88
C GLN A 53 -6.11 -3.53 -7.02
N LEU A 54 -6.15 -4.15 -8.19
CA LEU A 54 -5.40 -3.70 -9.37
C LEU A 54 -5.87 -2.31 -9.83
N THR A 55 -7.18 -2.06 -9.80
CA THR A 55 -7.75 -0.77 -10.17
C THR A 55 -7.32 0.32 -9.18
N CYS A 56 -7.31 0.04 -7.87
CA CYS A 56 -6.82 0.99 -6.86
C CYS A 56 -5.34 1.34 -7.06
N LEU A 57 -4.50 0.35 -7.37
CA LEU A 57 -3.08 0.56 -7.65
C LEU A 57 -2.88 1.36 -8.93
N LEU A 58 -3.62 1.06 -10.00
CA LEU A 58 -3.58 1.84 -11.25
C LEU A 58 -4.00 3.28 -11.02
N ILE A 59 -5.06 3.53 -10.25
CA ILE A 59 -5.50 4.89 -9.92
C ILE A 59 -4.40 5.62 -9.13
N ALA A 60 -3.78 4.97 -8.14
CA ALA A 60 -2.68 5.55 -7.37
C ALA A 60 -1.48 5.90 -8.27
N GLU A 61 -1.12 5.03 -9.21
CA GLU A 61 -0.01 5.24 -10.14
C GLU A 61 -0.32 6.33 -11.17
N VAL A 62 -1.56 6.40 -11.66
CA VAL A 62 -2.02 7.50 -12.53
C VAL A 62 -1.94 8.83 -11.79
N ILE A 63 -2.37 8.89 -10.52
CA ILE A 63 -2.22 10.11 -9.69
C ILE A 63 -0.73 10.44 -9.53
N TYR A 64 0.13 9.46 -9.27
CA TYR A 64 1.56 9.69 -9.13
C TYR A 64 2.22 10.25 -10.40
N LEU A 65 1.85 9.76 -11.57
CA LEU A 65 2.44 10.16 -12.85
C LEU A 65 1.88 11.46 -13.41
N PHE A 66 0.57 11.70 -13.25
CA PHE A 66 -0.12 12.80 -13.95
C PHE A 66 -0.56 13.95 -13.04
N ALA A 67 -0.62 13.75 -11.72
CA ALA A 67 -1.19 14.76 -10.85
C ALA A 67 -0.19 15.84 -10.45
N THR A 68 -0.42 17.07 -10.92
CA THR A 68 0.16 18.27 -10.32
C THR A 68 -0.46 18.49 -8.93
N PRO A 69 0.32 18.88 -7.90
CA PRO A 69 -0.20 19.09 -6.56
C PRO A 69 -1.30 20.17 -6.58
N LEU A 70 -2.42 19.90 -5.90
CA LEU A 70 -3.59 20.81 -5.90
C LEU A 70 -3.31 22.15 -5.22
N MET A 71 -2.38 22.18 -4.25
CA MET A 71 -1.94 23.39 -3.56
C MET A 71 -0.43 23.61 -3.73
N PRO A 72 0.02 24.10 -4.89
CA PRO A 72 1.43 24.38 -5.11
C PRO A 72 1.86 25.60 -4.28
N ARG A 73 2.78 25.40 -3.34
CA ARG A 73 3.48 26.51 -2.67
C ARG A 73 4.73 26.83 -3.46
N TYR A 74 4.65 27.88 -4.29
CA TYR A 74 5.75 28.29 -5.14
C TYR A 74 6.87 28.94 -4.32
N PHE A 75 8.11 28.51 -4.58
CA PHE A 75 9.31 29.21 -4.13
C PHE A 75 9.75 30.18 -5.23
N PRO A 76 10.30 31.35 -4.88
CA PRO A 76 10.84 32.28 -5.87
C PRO A 76 12.02 31.63 -6.60
N TYR A 77 11.90 31.49 -7.91
CA TYR A 77 12.97 31.04 -8.80
C TYR A 77 13.48 32.23 -9.62
N PHE A 78 14.75 32.55 -9.47
CA PHE A 78 15.44 33.61 -10.22
C PHE A 78 16.85 33.15 -10.60
N ASP A 79 17.37 33.66 -11.71
CA ASP A 79 18.73 33.33 -12.16
C ASP A 79 19.76 33.74 -11.10
N GLY A 80 20.61 32.79 -10.70
CA GLY A 80 21.60 32.99 -9.63
C GLY A 80 21.14 32.61 -8.22
N VAL A 81 19.90 32.12 -8.03
CA VAL A 81 19.39 31.66 -6.70
C VAL A 81 20.31 30.64 -6.04
N TRP A 82 20.98 29.79 -6.83
CA TRP A 82 21.93 28.78 -6.37
C TRP A 82 23.22 29.34 -5.77
N THR A 83 23.47 30.65 -5.87
CA THR A 83 24.64 31.33 -5.30
C THR A 83 24.27 32.23 -4.12
N THR A 84 22.99 32.52 -3.94
CA THR A 84 22.48 33.31 -2.81
C THR A 84 22.47 32.46 -1.54
N GLU A 85 22.76 33.06 -0.38
CA GLU A 85 22.68 32.38 0.93
C GLU A 85 21.34 31.64 1.12
N TRP A 86 20.25 32.23 0.61
CA TRP A 86 18.92 31.63 0.69
C TRP A 86 18.82 30.31 -0.10
N GLY A 87 19.36 30.25 -1.32
CA GLY A 87 19.34 29.05 -2.16
C GLY A 87 20.34 27.98 -1.72
N LEU A 88 21.48 28.36 -1.15
CA LEU A 88 22.41 27.39 -0.52
C LEU A 88 21.83 26.78 0.77
N ALA A 89 21.13 27.58 1.57
CA ALA A 89 20.53 27.13 2.82
C ALA A 89 19.30 26.24 2.62
N HIS A 90 18.48 26.50 1.59
CA HIS A 90 17.17 25.85 1.41
C HIS A 90 17.06 24.98 0.16
N GLY A 91 17.92 25.19 -0.84
CA GLY A 91 18.00 24.35 -2.01
C GLY A 91 18.61 23.00 -1.64
N LYS A 92 17.82 21.94 -1.78
CA LYS A 92 18.36 20.58 -1.84
C LYS A 92 18.41 20.20 -3.32
N PRO A 93 19.57 19.76 -3.85
CA PRO A 93 19.62 19.28 -5.22
C PRO A 93 18.64 18.12 -5.38
N LEU A 94 17.98 18.01 -6.53
CA LEU A 94 17.12 16.87 -6.80
C LEU A 94 18.00 15.62 -6.85
N LEU A 95 17.98 14.83 -5.77
CA LEU A 95 18.71 13.57 -5.72
C LEU A 95 17.89 12.52 -6.48
N ALA A 96 18.57 11.76 -7.33
CA ALA A 96 17.99 10.57 -7.93
C ALA A 96 17.60 9.59 -6.82
N GLU A 97 16.41 9.00 -6.94
CA GLU A 97 15.90 8.04 -5.98
C GLU A 97 16.76 6.77 -6.03
N TYR A 98 17.38 6.39 -4.90
CA TYR A 98 18.28 5.23 -4.83
C TYR A 98 17.54 3.91 -5.10
N ILE A 99 16.28 3.84 -4.67
CA ILE A 99 15.34 2.76 -4.98
C ILE A 99 14.15 3.39 -5.67
N THR A 100 13.85 2.95 -6.88
CA THR A 100 12.68 3.45 -7.61
C THR A 100 11.40 3.08 -6.87
N THR A 101 10.39 3.95 -6.94
CA THR A 101 9.09 3.74 -6.29
C THR A 101 8.50 2.36 -6.61
N LEU A 102 8.62 1.93 -7.88
CA LEU A 102 8.16 0.61 -8.34
C LEU A 102 8.89 -0.54 -7.64
N VAL A 103 10.23 -0.48 -7.54
CA VAL A 103 11.01 -1.53 -6.85
C VAL A 103 10.64 -1.61 -5.37
N SER A 104 10.44 -0.46 -4.72
CA SER A 104 10.03 -0.42 -3.31
C SER A 104 8.65 -1.05 -3.08
N ALA A 105 7.70 -0.84 -4.01
CA ALA A 105 6.37 -1.41 -3.96
C ALA A 105 6.40 -2.94 -4.15
N ILE A 106 7.16 -3.43 -5.14
CA ILE A 106 7.31 -4.86 -5.39
C ILE A 106 7.90 -5.57 -4.17
N ILE A 107 8.97 -5.03 -3.59
CA ILE A 107 9.62 -5.64 -2.42
C ILE A 107 8.66 -5.67 -1.22
N SER A 108 7.91 -4.58 -1.00
CA SER A 108 6.95 -4.46 0.10
C SER A 108 5.80 -5.46 0.00
N PHE A 109 5.43 -5.90 -1.21
CA PHE A 109 4.45 -6.98 -1.41
C PHE A 109 5.11 -8.36 -1.36
N ALA A 110 6.22 -8.54 -2.06
CA ALA A 110 6.87 -9.83 -2.26
C ALA A 110 7.37 -10.45 -0.95
N VAL A 111 7.99 -9.66 -0.07
CA VAL A 111 8.54 -10.16 1.21
C VAL A 111 7.44 -10.75 2.11
N PRO A 112 6.39 -10.01 2.50
CA PRO A 112 5.33 -10.57 3.34
C PRO A 112 4.54 -11.67 2.63
N PHE A 113 4.36 -11.59 1.30
CA PHE A 113 3.73 -12.66 0.52
C PHE A 113 4.50 -13.97 0.62
N VAL A 114 5.83 -13.96 0.47
CA VAL A 114 6.67 -15.15 0.59
C VAL A 114 6.64 -15.71 2.01
N VAL A 115 6.70 -14.85 3.03
CA VAL A 115 6.66 -15.30 4.44
C VAL A 115 5.31 -15.93 4.78
N MET A 116 4.20 -15.29 4.46
CA MET A 116 2.86 -15.83 4.72
C MET A 116 2.58 -17.07 3.89
N GLY A 117 3.02 -17.11 2.63
CA GLY A 117 2.93 -18.29 1.78
C GLY A 117 3.75 -19.46 2.31
N ALA A 118 4.95 -19.21 2.83
CA ALA A 118 5.79 -20.23 3.44
C ALA A 118 5.15 -20.80 4.71
N ILE A 119 4.61 -19.95 5.60
CA ILE A 119 3.89 -20.40 6.79
C ILE A 119 2.62 -21.19 6.41
N GLY A 120 1.87 -20.71 5.43
CA GLY A 120 0.70 -21.41 4.91
C GLY A 120 1.03 -22.77 4.32
N LEU A 121 2.14 -22.89 3.61
CA LEU A 121 2.59 -24.14 2.98
C LEU A 121 3.20 -25.14 3.97
N TRP A 122 3.97 -24.67 4.96
CA TRP A 122 4.70 -25.54 5.89
C TRP A 122 3.94 -25.86 7.18
N CYS A 123 3.18 -24.90 7.72
CA CYS A 123 2.51 -25.05 9.02
C CYS A 123 1.03 -25.42 8.86
N ILE A 124 0.25 -24.60 8.15
CA ILE A 124 -1.22 -24.70 8.12
C ILE A 124 -1.68 -25.75 7.09
N ARG A 125 -0.99 -25.83 5.94
CA ARG A 125 -1.24 -26.76 4.83
C ARG A 125 -2.66 -26.67 4.25
N ASP A 126 -3.33 -25.54 4.47
CA ASP A 126 -4.64 -25.23 3.90
C ASP A 126 -4.54 -24.07 2.91
N PHE A 127 -5.13 -24.27 1.72
CA PHE A 127 -5.11 -23.31 0.64
C PHE A 127 -6.02 -22.12 0.93
N TRP A 128 -7.17 -22.35 1.55
CA TRP A 128 -8.16 -21.30 1.80
C TRP A 128 -7.67 -20.27 2.81
N GLU A 129 -7.01 -20.71 3.88
CA GLU A 129 -6.37 -19.84 4.88
C GLU A 129 -5.24 -19.01 4.27
N THR A 130 -4.39 -19.64 3.46
CA THR A 130 -3.27 -18.95 2.79
C THR A 130 -3.78 -17.91 1.78
N ASN A 131 -4.84 -18.24 1.04
CA ASN A 131 -5.48 -17.31 0.10
C ASN A 131 -6.15 -16.14 0.83
N ALA A 132 -6.86 -16.40 1.93
CA ALA A 132 -7.48 -15.34 2.73
C ALA A 132 -6.43 -14.36 3.29
N ALA A 133 -5.31 -14.88 3.82
CA ALA A 133 -4.20 -14.06 4.28
C ALA A 133 -3.57 -13.22 3.15
N THR A 134 -3.36 -13.82 1.98
CA THR A 134 -2.83 -13.13 0.79
C THR A 134 -3.75 -12.01 0.32
N MET A 135 -5.06 -12.28 0.25
CA MET A 135 -6.05 -11.28 -0.15
C MET A 135 -6.11 -10.13 0.85
N GLY A 136 -6.02 -10.42 2.16
CA GLY A 136 -5.93 -9.40 3.21
C GLY A 136 -4.70 -8.49 3.06
N LEU A 137 -3.54 -9.07 2.73
CA LEU A 137 -2.33 -8.31 2.43
C LEU A 137 -2.53 -7.38 1.23
N GLY A 138 -3.09 -7.89 0.14
CA GLY A 138 -3.38 -7.12 -1.06
C GLY A 138 -4.31 -5.94 -0.78
N TYR A 139 -5.38 -6.16 -0.02
CA TYR A 139 -6.30 -5.10 0.40
C TYR A 139 -5.62 -4.02 1.24
N ALA A 140 -4.80 -4.41 2.21
CA ALA A 140 -4.09 -3.47 3.07
C ALA A 140 -3.13 -2.58 2.24
N LEU A 141 -2.35 -3.17 1.34
CA LEU A 141 -1.37 -2.44 0.52
C LEU A 141 -2.03 -1.57 -0.54
N ALA A 142 -3.06 -2.06 -1.23
CA ALA A 142 -3.80 -1.28 -2.21
C ALA A 142 -4.44 -0.04 -1.57
N THR A 143 -5.10 -0.23 -0.42
CA THR A 143 -5.75 0.88 0.32
C THR A 143 -4.71 1.87 0.85
N ALA A 144 -3.63 1.39 1.46
CA ALA A 144 -2.56 2.25 1.98
C ALA A 144 -1.93 3.10 0.87
N THR A 145 -1.61 2.49 -0.29
CA THR A 145 -0.98 3.18 -1.42
C THR A 145 -1.92 4.24 -2.02
N LEU A 146 -3.22 3.93 -2.11
CA LEU A 146 -4.23 4.89 -2.54
C LEU A 146 -4.28 6.07 -1.58
N PHE A 147 -4.42 5.84 -0.27
CA PHE A 147 -4.43 6.94 0.70
C PHE A 147 -3.14 7.75 0.71
N GLN A 148 -1.97 7.12 0.60
CA GLN A 148 -0.69 7.81 0.49
C GLN A 148 -0.64 8.73 -0.73
N SER A 149 -1.11 8.24 -1.88
CA SER A 149 -1.16 9.02 -3.13
C SER A 149 -2.18 10.16 -3.04
N PHE A 150 -3.34 9.93 -2.43
CA PHE A 150 -4.33 10.97 -2.16
C PHE A 150 -3.78 12.06 -1.23
N ILE A 151 -3.15 11.68 -0.11
CA ILE A 151 -2.51 12.63 0.82
C ILE A 151 -1.43 13.43 0.11
N LYS A 152 -0.58 12.77 -0.68
CA LYS A 152 0.48 13.43 -1.47
C LYS A 152 -0.10 14.41 -2.48
N TRP A 153 -1.22 14.08 -3.10
CA TRP A 153 -1.90 14.93 -4.07
C TRP A 153 -2.59 16.14 -3.42
N PHE A 154 -3.29 15.94 -2.30
CA PHE A 154 -4.01 16.99 -1.58
C PHE A 154 -3.09 17.95 -0.84
N ILE A 155 -2.15 17.42 -0.06
CA ILE A 155 -1.33 18.22 0.84
C ILE A 155 -0.08 18.73 0.13
N GLY A 156 0.51 17.95 -0.81
CA GLY A 156 1.56 18.40 -1.73
C GLY A 156 2.66 19.27 -1.11
N GLY A 157 2.94 19.09 0.19
CA GLY A 157 3.51 20.14 1.03
C GLY A 157 4.83 19.76 1.65
N LEU A 158 5.72 20.75 1.80
CA LEU A 158 7.02 20.58 2.47
C LEU A 158 6.86 20.21 3.95
N ARG A 159 7.81 19.44 4.46
CA ARG A 159 7.92 19.04 5.88
C ARG A 159 7.91 20.30 6.78
N PRO A 160 7.01 20.42 7.79
CA PRO A 160 6.75 21.67 8.52
C PRO A 160 7.96 22.31 9.22
N HIS A 161 9.01 21.54 9.51
CA HIS A 161 10.27 22.06 10.03
C HIS A 161 10.91 23.12 9.11
N PHE A 162 10.74 23.00 7.79
CA PHE A 162 11.25 24.00 6.86
C PHE A 162 10.42 25.29 6.90
N LEU A 163 9.12 25.22 7.20
CA LEU A 163 8.27 26.41 7.29
C LEU A 163 8.59 27.26 8.53
N THR A 164 8.89 26.59 9.64
CA THR A 164 9.26 27.26 10.91
C THR A 164 10.65 27.90 10.84
N VAL A 165 11.55 27.34 10.04
CA VAL A 165 12.89 27.92 9.82
C VAL A 165 12.86 29.04 8.77
N CYS A 166 12.03 28.92 7.72
CA CYS A 166 12.06 29.85 6.60
C CYS A 166 11.29 31.17 6.77
N ALA A 167 10.40 31.31 7.77
CA ALA A 167 9.56 32.49 8.05
C ALA A 167 9.62 33.60 6.97
N PRO A 168 8.98 33.42 5.80
CA PRO A 168 9.19 34.32 4.68
C PRO A 168 8.57 35.68 5.02
N LEU A 169 9.40 36.73 4.98
CA LEU A 169 8.91 38.10 5.06
C LEU A 169 7.98 38.35 3.86
N GLY A 170 6.85 39.00 4.13
CA GLY A 170 5.86 39.39 3.13
C GLY A 170 6.46 40.20 1.97
N PRO A 171 5.66 40.49 0.92
CA PRO A 171 6.13 40.90 -0.39
C PRO A 171 7.21 41.97 -0.29
N VAL A 172 8.37 41.63 -0.84
CA VAL A 172 9.55 42.47 -0.90
C VAL A 172 9.12 43.82 -1.50
N PRO A 173 9.26 44.96 -0.79
CA PRO A 173 8.82 46.24 -1.28
C PRO A 173 9.57 46.59 -2.57
N ALA A 174 8.85 47.16 -3.55
CA ALA A 174 9.39 47.52 -4.86
C ALA A 174 10.64 48.42 -4.82
N SER A 175 10.99 48.97 -3.66
CA SER A 175 12.20 49.77 -3.42
C SER A 175 13.52 49.00 -3.59
N VAL A 176 13.54 47.67 -3.47
CA VAL A 176 14.75 46.85 -3.72
C VAL A 176 14.85 46.34 -5.16
N LEU A 177 13.78 46.41 -5.97
CA LEU A 177 13.84 46.21 -7.42
C LEU A 177 14.31 47.47 -8.17
N GLY A 178 14.30 48.64 -7.52
CA GLY A 178 14.66 49.93 -8.12
C GLY A 178 16.10 50.41 -7.89
N ALA A 179 16.93 49.69 -7.13
CA ALA A 179 18.24 50.20 -6.69
C ALA A 179 19.44 49.75 -7.56
N GLN A 180 19.23 49.04 -8.67
CA GLN A 180 20.31 48.58 -9.57
C GLN A 180 19.98 48.84 -11.05
N GLY A 181 19.61 50.08 -11.41
CA GLY A 181 19.42 50.47 -12.81
C GLY A 181 18.96 51.90 -13.03
N HIS A 182 19.89 52.85 -12.96
CA HIS A 182 19.71 54.28 -13.26
C HIS A 182 19.33 54.54 -14.74
N GLN A 183 18.12 55.05 -14.99
CA GLN A 183 17.81 56.01 -16.05
C GLN A 183 16.69 56.96 -15.54
N VAL A 184 17.13 58.21 -15.30
CA VAL A 184 16.41 59.48 -15.00
C VAL A 184 15.44 59.53 -13.81
#